data_AF-A9LST5-F1
#
_entry.id   AF-A9LST5-F1
#
_cell.length_a   1.000
_cell.length_b   1.000
_cell.length_c   1.000
_cell.angle_alpha   90.00
_cell.angle_beta   90.00
_cell.angle_gamma   90.00
#
_symmetry.space_group_name_H-M   'P 1'
#
loop_
_entity.id
_entity.type
_entity.pdbx_description
1 polymer ?
#
loop_
_entity_poly.entity_id
_entity_poly.type
_entity_poly.pdbx_seq_one_letter_code
_entity_poly.pdbx_strand_id
1 'polypeptide(L)'
;KADGSWREGDEVTLICSARGHPDPKLSWSQLGGSPAEPIPGRQGWVSSSLTLKVTSALSRDGISCEASNPHGNKLHVFHFGTVSPQTSQAGVAVMAVAVSVGLL
;
A
#
# COMPACT_ATOMS: atom_id res chain seq x y z
N LYS A 1 -1.87 9.86 13.49
CA LYS A 1 -1.85 10.71 12.27
C LYS A 1 -2.09 9.80 11.09
N ALA A 2 -3.27 9.85 10.47
CA ALA A 2 -3.53 9.36 9.09
C ALA A 2 -4.95 9.75 8.67
N ASP A 3 -5.26 11.05 8.70
CA ASP A 3 -6.23 11.65 7.77
C ASP A 3 -5.59 11.75 6.37
N GLY A 4 -4.90 10.68 5.94
CA GLY A 4 -3.94 10.72 4.87
C GLY A 4 -4.56 10.20 3.59
N SER A 5 -5.02 11.10 2.72
CA SER A 5 -5.27 10.71 1.33
C SER A 5 -3.95 10.23 0.74
N TRP A 6 -3.90 8.97 0.32
CA TRP A 6 -2.75 8.43 -0.38
C TRP A 6 -2.71 8.99 -1.79
N ARG A 7 -1.54 9.07 -2.40
CA ARG A 7 -1.39 9.36 -3.83
C ARG A 7 -0.94 8.11 -4.54
N GLU A 8 -1.43 7.94 -5.75
CA GLU A 8 -0.94 6.87 -6.62
C GLU A 8 0.57 7.05 -6.82
N GLY A 9 1.31 5.96 -6.59
CA GLY A 9 2.77 5.95 -6.63
C GLY A 9 3.45 6.16 -5.28
N ASP A 10 2.74 6.53 -4.20
CA ASP A 10 3.31 6.64 -2.85
C ASP A 10 3.90 5.29 -2.42
N GLU A 11 5.11 5.30 -1.87
CA GLU A 11 5.77 4.09 -1.38
C GLU A 11 5.45 3.87 0.10
N VAL A 12 5.07 2.64 0.45
CA VAL A 12 4.67 2.24 1.79
C VAL A 12 5.34 0.92 2.17
N THR A 13 5.70 0.81 3.45
CA THR A 13 6.16 -0.45 4.04
C THR A 13 5.14 -0.94 5.04
N LEU A 14 4.54 -2.10 4.75
CA LEU A 14 3.64 -2.81 5.65
C LEU A 14 4.45 -3.77 6.51
N ILE A 15 4.07 -3.90 7.78
CA ILE A 15 4.67 -4.86 8.71
C ILE A 15 3.56 -5.75 9.25
N CYS A 16 3.74 -7.05 9.08
CA CYS A 16 2.85 -8.08 9.61
C CYS A 16 3.63 -8.88 10.66
N SER A 17 3.09 -8.95 11.87
CA SER A 17 3.64 -9.78 12.95
C SER A 17 2.56 -10.70 13.49
N ALA A 18 2.90 -11.96 13.70
CA ALA A 18 1.98 -12.96 14.23
C ALA A 18 2.66 -13.80 15.30
N ARG A 19 1.85 -14.34 16.22
CA ARG A 19 2.30 -15.25 17.27
C ARG A 19 1.65 -16.62 17.11
N GLY A 20 2.42 -17.69 17.25
CA GLY A 20 1.90 -19.06 17.27
C GLY A 20 2.91 -20.08 17.77
N HIS A 21 2.44 -21.30 18.03
CA HIS A 21 3.30 -22.45 18.27
C HIS A 21 2.71 -23.69 17.57
N PRO A 22 3.43 -24.36 16.66
CA PRO A 22 4.70 -23.94 16.04
C PRO A 22 4.61 -22.54 15.42
N ASP A 23 5.76 -21.90 15.22
CA ASP A 23 5.86 -20.55 14.65
C ASP A 23 5.11 -20.49 13.30
N PRO A 24 4.23 -19.50 13.10
CA PRO A 24 3.43 -19.43 11.89
C PRO A 24 4.29 -19.00 10.70
N LYS A 25 3.92 -19.46 9.51
CA LYS A 25 4.41 -18.89 8.25
C LYS A 25 3.59 -17.64 7.92
N LEU A 26 4.24 -16.61 7.38
CA LEU A 26 3.57 -15.41 6.88
C LEU A 26 3.59 -15.40 5.35
N SER A 27 2.45 -15.14 4.73
CA SER A 27 2.28 -14.98 3.28
C SER A 27 1.53 -13.70 2.96
N TRP A 28 1.97 -12.99 1.93
CA TRP A 28 1.35 -11.76 1.44
C TRP A 28 0.53 -12.02 0.18
N SER A 29 -0.54 -11.26 -0.05
CA SER A 29 -1.28 -11.28 -1.32
C SER A 29 -0.53 -10.65 -2.49
N GLN A 30 0.55 -9.92 -2.20
CA GLN A 30 1.46 -9.36 -3.20
C GLN A 30 2.85 -9.98 -3.09
N LEU A 31 3.56 -9.97 -4.21
CA LEU A 31 4.96 -10.39 -4.28
C LEU A 31 5.89 -9.37 -3.63
N GLY A 32 7.09 -9.81 -3.25
CA GLY A 32 8.13 -8.94 -2.68
C GLY A 32 8.11 -8.81 -1.16
N GLY A 33 7.31 -9.62 -0.46
CA GLY A 33 7.37 -9.73 0.99
C GLY A 33 8.68 -10.35 1.45
N SER A 34 9.24 -9.87 2.56
CA SER A 34 10.40 -10.47 3.20
C SER A 34 10.07 -11.86 3.74
N PRO A 35 11.06 -12.76 3.90
CA PRO A 35 10.89 -13.95 4.72
C PRO A 35 10.33 -13.60 6.11
N ALA A 36 9.54 -14.52 6.67
CA ALA A 36 9.07 -14.40 8.04
C ALA A 36 10.21 -14.78 8.99
N GLU A 37 10.62 -13.83 9.82
CA GLU A 37 11.75 -14.00 10.75
C GLU A 37 11.28 -13.93 12.21
N PRO A 38 11.81 -14.76 13.11
CA PRO A 38 11.53 -14.66 14.55
C PRO A 38 11.92 -13.29 15.11
N ILE A 39 11.09 -12.74 15.99
CA ILE A 39 11.38 -11.46 16.65
C ILE A 39 12.28 -11.74 17.87
N PRO A 40 13.50 -11.17 17.95
CA PRO A 40 14.41 -11.38 19.08
C PRO A 40 13.75 -11.02 20.41
N GLY A 41 13.89 -11.91 21.41
CA GLY A 41 13.30 -11.72 22.74
C GLY A 41 11.78 -11.91 22.80
N ARG A 42 11.10 -12.32 21.72
CA ARG A 42 9.66 -12.61 21.71
C ARG A 42 9.37 -14.01 21.17
N GLN A 43 9.37 -14.99 22.07
CA GLN A 43 9.13 -16.39 21.70
C GLN A 43 7.77 -16.59 21.01
N GLY A 44 7.79 -17.34 19.91
CA GLY A 44 6.61 -17.65 19.11
C GLY A 44 6.16 -16.51 18.20
N TRP A 45 6.84 -15.36 18.20
CA TRP A 45 6.54 -14.24 17.31
C TRP A 45 7.43 -14.27 16.08
N VAL A 46 6.81 -14.13 14.92
CA VAL A 46 7.49 -13.88 13.65
C VAL A 46 7.01 -12.57 13.04
N SER A 47 7.84 -11.97 12.20
CA SER A 47 7.51 -10.76 11.44
C SER A 47 7.96 -10.86 10.00
N SER A 48 7.17 -10.28 9.10
CA SER A 48 7.51 -10.06 7.70
C SER A 48 7.13 -8.64 7.31
N SER A 49 7.84 -8.06 6.36
CA SER A 49 7.53 -6.74 5.80
C SER A 49 7.31 -6.81 4.30
N LEU A 50 6.54 -5.86 3.78
CA LEU A 50 6.27 -5.72 2.36
C LEU A 50 6.32 -4.24 1.98
N THR A 51 7.23 -3.89 1.08
CA THR A 51 7.32 -2.54 0.50
C THR A 51 6.71 -2.54 -0.89
N LEU A 52 5.79 -1.61 -1.14
CA LEU A 52 5.07 -1.50 -2.41
C LEU A 52 4.68 -0.05 -2.70
N LYS A 53 4.27 0.21 -3.93
CA LYS A 53 3.65 1.48 -4.32
C LYS A 53 2.13 1.38 -4.24
N VAL A 54 1.50 2.38 -3.63
CA VAL A 54 0.06 2.48 -3.53
C VAL A 54 -0.52 2.71 -4.93
N THR A 55 -1.51 1.91 -5.29
CA THR A 55 -2.26 2.06 -6.54
C THR A 55 -3.74 2.23 -6.23
N SER A 56 -4.49 2.73 -7.21
CA SER A 56 -5.95 2.82 -7.13
C SER A 56 -6.62 1.44 -6.91
N ALA A 57 -6.01 0.34 -7.34
CA ALA A 57 -6.49 -1.02 -7.06
C ALA A 57 -6.35 -1.39 -5.58
N LEU A 58 -5.20 -1.07 -4.96
CA LEU A 58 -4.95 -1.40 -3.55
C LEU A 58 -5.86 -0.65 -2.58
N SER A 59 -6.37 0.52 -2.97
CA SER A 59 -7.42 1.24 -2.23
C SER A 59 -8.70 0.41 -2.09
N ARG A 60 -9.09 -0.31 -3.15
CA ARG A 60 -10.32 -1.11 -3.20
C ARG A 60 -10.12 -2.49 -2.59
N ASP A 61 -9.05 -3.17 -2.99
CA ASP A 61 -8.87 -4.60 -2.70
C ASP A 61 -8.12 -4.81 -1.37
N GLY A 62 -7.34 -3.82 -0.93
CA GLY A 62 -6.44 -3.94 0.20
C GLY A 62 -5.26 -4.88 -0.06
N ILE A 63 -4.45 -5.09 0.96
CA ILE A 63 -3.33 -6.04 0.95
C ILE A 63 -3.51 -6.98 2.12
N SER A 64 -3.46 -8.29 1.88
CA SER A 64 -3.61 -9.27 2.95
C SER A 64 -2.29 -9.90 3.35
N CYS A 65 -2.10 -10.08 4.65
CA CYS A 65 -1.10 -10.97 5.25
C CYS A 65 -1.81 -12.13 5.94
N GLU A 66 -1.48 -13.36 5.56
CA GLU A 66 -1.96 -14.56 6.22
C GLU A 66 -0.87 -15.16 7.11
N ALA A 67 -1.21 -15.45 8.36
CA ALA A 67 -0.40 -16.24 9.28
C ALA A 67 -0.98 -17.65 9.37
N SER A 68 -0.17 -18.68 9.12
CA SER A 68 -0.64 -20.07 9.09
C SER A 68 0.31 -21.02 9.81
N ASN A 69 -0.25 -21.92 10.61
CA ASN A 69 0.45 -23.04 11.23
C ASN A 69 -0.43 -24.32 11.19
N PRO A 70 0.05 -25.49 11.64
CA PRO A 70 -0.73 -26.73 11.61
C PRO A 70 -2.07 -26.71 12.36
N HIS A 71 -2.30 -25.70 13.21
CA HIS A 71 -3.52 -25.55 14.01
C HIS A 71 -4.51 -24.54 13.40
N GLY A 72 -4.15 -23.88 12.30
CA GLY A 72 -5.06 -23.01 11.55
C GLY A 72 -4.37 -21.77 11.00
N ASN A 73 -5.19 -20.82 10.56
CA ASN A 73 -4.75 -19.57 9.95
C ASN A 73 -5.47 -18.33 10.51
N LYS A 74 -4.86 -17.18 10.28
CA LYS A 74 -5.41 -15.84 10.52
C LYS A 74 -5.02 -14.91 9.40
N LEU A 75 -6.01 -14.20 8.85
CA LEU A 75 -5.83 -13.21 7.79
C LEU A 75 -5.97 -11.80 8.36
N HIS A 76 -5.05 -10.91 7.99
CA HIS A 76 -5.15 -9.48 8.26
C HIS A 76 -5.10 -8.71 6.94
N VAL A 77 -5.97 -7.69 6.79
CA VAL A 77 -6.05 -6.87 5.57
C VAL A 77 -5.71 -5.41 5.91
N PHE A 78 -4.72 -4.87 5.19
CA PHE A 78 -4.33 -3.46 5.21
C PHE A 78 -5.16 -2.68 4.19
N HIS A 79 -5.81 -1.61 4.64
CA HIS A 79 -6.62 -0.74 3.79
C HIS A 79 -5.97 0.64 3.60
N PHE A 80 -5.98 1.13 2.35
CA PHE A 80 -5.32 2.37 1.95
C PHE A 80 -6.28 3.55 1.75
N GLY A 81 -7.47 3.56 2.37
CA GLY A 81 -8.40 4.69 2.29
C GLY A 81 -8.59 5.23 0.85
N THR A 82 -8.74 6.56 0.72
CA THR A 82 -8.84 7.22 -0.60
C THR A 82 -7.45 7.43 -1.21
N VAL A 83 -7.28 6.99 -2.47
CA VAL A 83 -6.08 7.24 -3.28
C VAL A 83 -6.38 8.28 -4.35
N SER A 84 -5.68 9.43 -4.31
CA SER A 84 -5.70 10.44 -5.36
C SER A 84 -4.92 9.96 -6.58
N PRO A 85 -5.46 10.09 -7.79
CA PRO A 85 -4.71 9.81 -9.01
C PRO A 85 -3.49 10.74 -9.11
N GLN A 86 -2.38 10.22 -9.63
CA GLN A 86 -1.20 11.03 -9.92
C GLN A 86 -1.49 11.84 -11.19
N THR A 87 -1.80 13.13 -11.05
CA THR A 87 -1.92 14.00 -12.22
C THR A 87 -0.54 14.20 -12.83
N SER A 88 -0.18 13.41 -13.84
CA SER A 88 0.84 13.84 -14.80
C SER A 88 0.36 15.15 -15.40
N GLN A 89 1.05 16.24 -15.08
CA GLN A 89 0.75 17.58 -15.57
C GLN A 89 1.06 17.63 -17.08
N ALA A 90 0.17 17.07 -17.90
CA ALA A 90 0.22 17.20 -19.34
C ALA A 90 -0.41 18.54 -19.74
N GLY A 91 0.44 19.57 -19.85
CA GLY A 91 0.26 20.75 -20.71
C GLY A 91 -1.10 21.45 -20.68
N VAL A 92 -1.28 22.37 -19.74
CA VAL A 92 -2.25 23.47 -19.95
C VAL A 92 -1.59 24.51 -20.86
N ALA A 93 -1.70 24.31 -22.18
CA ALA A 93 -1.34 25.34 -23.16
C ALA A 93 -2.60 26.17 -23.47
N VAL A 94 -2.82 27.27 -22.71
CA VAL A 94 -3.83 28.27 -23.08
C VAL A 94 -3.18 29.29 -23.99
N MET A 95 -3.40 29.16 -25.31
CA MET A 95 -3.09 30.23 -26.26
C MET A 95 -4.33 31.09 -26.44
N ALA A 96 -4.45 32.16 -25.64
CA ALA A 96 -5.46 33.19 -25.88
C ALA A 96 -4.87 34.25 -26.82
N VAL A 97 -5.39 34.36 -28.04
CA VAL A 97 -5.09 35.48 -28.95
C VAL A 97 -6.29 36.41 -28.94
N ALA A 98 -6.14 37.59 -28.34
CA ALA A 98 -7.11 38.67 -28.46
C ALA A 98 -6.77 39.51 -29.70
N VAL A 99 -7.66 39.54 -30.69
CA VAL A 99 -7.59 40.49 -31.81
C VAL A 99 -8.70 41.51 -31.63
N SER A 100 -8.35 42.71 -31.20
CA SER A 100 -9.26 43.85 -31.19
C SER A 100 -9.18 44.55 -32.56
N VAL A 101 -10.26 44.49 -33.34
CA VAL A 101 -10.41 45.29 -34.55
C VAL A 101 -11.12 46.59 -34.16
N GLY A 102 -10.42 47.71 -34.22
CA GLY A 102 -11.04 49.04 -34.08
C GLY A 102 -11.78 49.41 -35.36
N LEU A 103 -13.03 49.86 -35.22
CA LEU A 103 -13.76 50.57 -36.27
C LEU A 103 -13.70 52.07 -35.95
N LEU A 104 -13.38 52.87 -36.97
CA LEU A 104 -13.36 54.34 -36.96
C LEU A 104 -14.76 54.92 -36.80
#